data_AF-A0A059EZC7-F1
#
_entry.id   AF-A0A059EZC7-F1
#
_cell.length_a   1.000
_cell.length_b   1.000
_cell.length_c   1.000
_cell.angle_alpha   90.00
_cell.angle_beta   90.00
_cell.angle_gamma   90.00
#
_symmetry.space_group_name_H-M   'P 1'
#
loop_
_entity.id
_entity.type
_entity.pdbx_description
1 polymer ?
#
loop_
_entity_poly.entity_id
_entity_poly.type
_entity_poly.pdbx_seq_one_letter_code
_entity_poly.pdbx_strand_id
1 'polypeptide(L)'
;MKQSYYRNSRELEKRDVATNRLEKNKENKKMLTEYKKDIFFKTGNEYFFKMNSTYKDKNRNICKKEKIIKDEIKKELLFVRMELRRCNNKVRKHLHKPIGTYINFDDESVQENMIDFNKSMDIINPYKEYINKLEEQQNELTNKLNSIKNK
;
A
#
# COMPACT_ATOMS: atom_id res chain seq x y z
N MET A 1 21.59 -1.61 6.27
CA MET A 1 22.04 -2.83 5.57
C MET A 1 21.76 -4.02 6.48
N LYS A 2 21.06 -5.07 6.00
CA LYS A 2 20.87 -6.31 6.77
C LYS A 2 22.17 -7.11 6.70
N GLN A 3 22.93 -7.17 7.79
CA GLN A 3 24.13 -8.01 7.85
C GLN A 3 23.72 -9.48 7.77
N SER A 4 24.23 -10.19 6.76
CA SER A 4 24.17 -11.64 6.66
C SER A 4 25.03 -12.24 7.78
N TYR A 5 24.39 -12.95 8.71
CA TYR A 5 25.08 -13.63 9.83
C TYR A 5 25.63 -15.01 9.44
N TYR A 6 25.50 -15.39 8.18
CA TYR A 6 25.98 -16.64 7.63
C TYR A 6 27.38 -16.45 7.07
N ARG A 7 28.20 -17.50 7.19
CA ARG A 7 29.56 -17.54 6.65
C ARG A 7 29.48 -17.27 5.14
N ASN A 8 30.04 -16.14 4.70
CA ASN A 8 30.23 -15.89 3.28
C ASN A 8 31.30 -16.86 2.78
N SER A 9 30.94 -17.78 1.88
CA SER A 9 31.88 -18.78 1.36
C SER A 9 32.95 -18.18 0.46
N ARG A 10 32.79 -16.92 0.04
CA ARG A 10 33.67 -16.21 -0.90
C ARG A 10 34.80 -15.41 -0.22
N GLU A 11 34.70 -15.17 1.08
CA GLU A 11 35.68 -14.34 1.81
C GLU A 11 36.16 -15.05 3.07
N LEU A 12 37.46 -14.97 3.33
CA LEU A 12 38.06 -15.52 4.54
C LEU A 12 37.68 -14.64 5.74
N GLU A 13 36.90 -15.19 6.66
CA GLU A 13 36.38 -14.48 7.83
C GLU A 13 37.54 -14.08 8.77
N LYS A 14 37.63 -12.79 9.11
CA LYS A 14 38.59 -12.26 10.10
C LYS A 14 38.19 -12.68 11.52
N ARG A 15 39.16 -12.74 12.44
CA ARG A 15 38.96 -13.15 13.85
C ARG A 15 37.87 -12.36 14.56
N ASP A 16 37.81 -11.05 14.37
CA ASP A 16 36.83 -10.18 15.02
C ASP A 16 35.40 -10.47 14.53
N VAL A 17 35.24 -10.80 13.25
CA VAL A 17 33.95 -11.18 12.68
C VAL A 17 33.50 -12.54 13.23
N ALA A 18 34.43 -13.49 13.33
CA ALA A 18 34.17 -14.82 13.86
C ALA A 18 33.78 -14.80 15.35
N THR A 19 34.44 -13.96 16.16
CA THR A 19 34.13 -13.79 17.60
C THR A 19 32.75 -13.16 17.79
N ASN A 20 32.43 -12.08 17.07
CA ASN A 20 31.09 -11.46 17.09
C ASN A 20 29.99 -12.46 16.68
N ARG A 21 30.23 -13.28 15.65
CA ARG A 21 29.30 -14.33 15.22
C ARG A 21 29.12 -15.41 16.29
N LEU A 22 30.20 -15.79 16.98
CA LEU A 22 30.17 -16.77 18.06
C LEU A 22 29.37 -16.25 19.26
N GLU A 23 29.59 -15.02 19.68
CA GLU A 23 28.85 -14.38 20.79
C GLU A 23 27.36 -14.33 20.49
N LYS A 24 26.96 -13.85 19.32
CA LYS A 24 25.55 -13.85 18.90
C LYS A 24 24.95 -15.25 18.85
N ASN A 25 25.71 -16.25 18.42
CA ASN A 25 25.25 -17.64 18.45
C ASN A 25 25.06 -18.17 19.88
N LYS A 26 25.91 -17.77 20.83
CA LYS A 26 25.73 -18.10 22.25
C LYS A 26 24.47 -17.44 22.81
N GLU A 27 24.24 -16.17 22.51
CA GLU A 27 23.03 -15.44 22.92
C GLU A 27 21.76 -16.09 22.36
N ASN A 28 21.74 -16.37 21.05
CA ASN A 28 20.61 -17.04 20.40
C ASN A 28 20.34 -18.42 21.01
N LYS A 29 21.39 -19.20 21.32
CA LYS A 29 21.24 -20.49 22.01
C LYS A 29 20.64 -20.32 23.40
N LYS A 30 21.08 -19.30 24.15
CA LYS A 30 20.55 -19.00 25.50
C LYS A 30 19.06 -18.66 25.44
N MET A 31 18.66 -17.73 24.57
CA MET A 31 17.24 -17.38 24.36
C MET A 31 16.40 -18.60 23.95
N LEU A 32 16.93 -19.44 23.06
CA LEU A 32 16.23 -20.65 22.62
C LEU A 32 16.08 -21.69 23.74
N THR A 33 17.06 -21.80 24.65
CA THR A 33 16.92 -22.65 25.83
C THR A 33 15.89 -22.14 26.82
N GLU A 34 15.79 -20.82 27.00
CA GLU A 34 14.76 -20.19 27.84
C GLU A 34 13.36 -20.44 27.25
N TYR A 35 13.16 -20.18 25.96
CA TYR A 35 11.87 -20.46 25.31
C TYR A 35 11.48 -21.94 25.36
N LYS A 36 12.43 -22.87 25.26
CA LYS A 36 12.15 -24.31 25.40
C LYS A 36 11.67 -24.66 26.81
N LYS A 37 12.27 -24.06 27.84
CA LYS A 37 11.83 -24.24 29.22
C LYS A 37 10.42 -23.67 29.41
N ASP A 38 10.18 -22.46 28.92
CA ASP A 38 8.86 -21.81 29.02
C ASP A 38 7.76 -22.64 28.36
N ILE A 39 8.04 -23.25 27.21
CA ILE A 39 7.09 -24.15 26.52
C ILE A 39 6.89 -25.45 27.31
N PHE A 40 7.95 -26.03 27.88
CA PHE A 40 7.88 -27.28 28.62
C PHE A 40 6.95 -27.20 29.84
N PHE A 41 6.93 -26.05 30.53
CA PHE A 41 6.07 -25.84 31.71
C PHE A 41 4.64 -25.44 31.38
N LYS A 42 4.28 -25.23 30.10
CA LYS A 42 2.92 -24.86 29.72
C LYS A 42 1.98 -26.07 29.67
N THR A 43 0.81 -25.92 30.28
CA THR A 43 -0.19 -27.00 30.42
C THR A 43 -1.09 -27.15 29.18
N GLY A 44 -1.12 -26.13 28.32
CA GLY A 44 -2.02 -26.07 27.16
C GLY A 44 -3.46 -25.64 27.49
N ASN A 45 -3.83 -25.59 28.78
CA ASN A 45 -5.17 -25.19 29.24
C ASN A 45 -5.26 -23.71 29.65
N GLU A 46 -4.20 -22.94 29.42
CA GLU A 46 -4.13 -21.53 29.76
C GLU A 46 -5.02 -20.71 28.82
N TYR A 47 -5.97 -19.96 29.39
CA TYR A 47 -6.72 -18.94 28.66
C TYR A 47 -6.10 -17.56 28.87
N PHE A 48 -5.85 -16.86 27.77
CA PHE A 48 -5.43 -15.46 27.79
C PHE A 48 -6.43 -14.62 27.00
N PHE A 49 -6.90 -13.49 27.54
CA PHE A 49 -7.81 -12.58 26.82
C PHE A 49 -7.31 -12.18 25.43
N LYS A 50 -5.98 -12.08 25.27
CA LYS A 50 -5.32 -11.77 23.99
C LYS A 50 -5.65 -12.79 22.90
N MET A 51 -5.98 -14.04 23.25
CA MET A 51 -6.40 -15.08 22.30
C MET A 51 -7.63 -14.65 21.48
N ASN A 52 -8.55 -13.87 22.06
CA ASN A 52 -9.73 -13.38 21.34
C ASN A 52 -9.37 -12.44 20.18
N SER A 53 -8.25 -11.73 20.30
CA SER A 53 -7.72 -10.76 19.32
C SER A 53 -6.75 -11.37 18.31
N THR A 54 -6.51 -12.68 18.37
CA THR A 54 -5.57 -13.40 17.49
C THR A 54 -6.21 -14.64 16.88
N TYR A 55 -5.64 -15.14 15.80
CA TYR A 55 -6.03 -16.42 15.19
C TYR A 55 -4.77 -17.21 14.79
N LYS A 56 -4.91 -18.53 14.62
CA LYS A 56 -3.83 -19.36 14.06
C LYS A 56 -4.07 -19.55 12.57
N ASP A 57 -3.04 -19.30 11.77
CA ASP A 57 -3.07 -19.60 10.33
C ASP A 57 -2.83 -21.09 10.07
N LYS A 58 -2.97 -21.55 8.82
CA LYS A 58 -2.76 -22.94 8.37
C LYS A 58 -1.38 -23.49 8.80
N ASN A 59 -0.36 -22.62 8.84
CA ASN A 59 1.00 -22.94 9.28
C ASN A 59 1.19 -22.88 10.82
N ARG A 60 0.12 -22.77 11.60
CA ARG A 60 0.11 -22.65 13.08
C ARG A 60 0.77 -21.37 13.62
N ASN A 61 1.06 -20.39 12.77
CA ASN A 61 1.53 -19.07 13.17
C ASN A 61 0.40 -18.27 13.81
N ILE A 62 0.72 -17.50 14.86
CA ILE A 62 -0.25 -16.63 15.55
C ILE A 62 -0.30 -15.28 14.85
N CYS A 63 -1.45 -14.96 14.28
CA CYS A 63 -1.72 -13.70 13.60
C CYS A 63 -2.68 -12.84 14.43
N LYS A 64 -2.55 -11.52 14.36
CA LYS A 64 -3.52 -10.60 14.97
C LYS A 64 -4.77 -10.54 14.08
N LYS A 65 -5.95 -10.54 14.68
CA LYS A 65 -7.19 -10.20 13.98
C LYS A 65 -7.13 -8.71 13.69
N GLU A 66 -7.03 -8.33 12.42
CA GLU A 66 -7.18 -6.94 12.04
C GLU A 66 -8.60 -6.48 12.37
N LYS A 67 -8.72 -5.39 13.14
CA LYS A 67 -10.00 -4.75 13.38
C LYS A 67 -10.35 -3.97 12.13
N ILE A 68 -11.08 -4.61 11.22
CA ILE A 68 -11.58 -3.92 10.03
C ILE A 68 -12.76 -3.03 10.46
N ILE A 69 -12.53 -1.73 10.60
CA ILE A 69 -13.58 -0.78 10.95
C ILE A 69 -14.31 -0.39 9.66
N LYS A 70 -15.51 -0.93 9.48
CA LYS A 70 -16.36 -0.69 8.30
C LYS A 70 -16.54 0.80 8.00
N ASP A 71 -16.65 1.63 9.03
CA ASP A 71 -16.86 3.07 8.87
C ASP A 71 -15.60 3.80 8.41
N GLU A 72 -14.40 3.34 8.80
CA GLU A 72 -13.14 3.89 8.29
C GLU A 72 -12.98 3.59 6.80
N ILE A 73 -13.23 2.35 6.38
CA ILE A 73 -13.19 1.97 4.95
C ILE A 73 -14.22 2.77 4.15
N LYS A 74 -15.43 2.99 4.68
CA LYS A 74 -16.44 3.81 4.01
C LYS A 74 -16.00 5.27 3.85
N LYS A 75 -15.38 5.86 4.89
CA LYS A 75 -14.85 7.23 4.83
C LYS A 75 -13.75 7.34 3.79
N GLU A 76 -12.83 6.38 3.76
CA GLU A 76 -11.75 6.32 2.78
C GLU A 76 -12.28 6.15 1.35
N LEU A 77 -13.26 5.26 1.16
CA LEU A 77 -13.92 5.07 -0.14
C LEU A 77 -14.62 6.35 -0.62
N LEU A 78 -15.27 7.09 0.29
CA LEU A 78 -15.90 8.37 -0.04
C LEU A 78 -14.86 9.41 -0.47
N PHE A 79 -13.74 9.49 0.26
CA PHE A 79 -12.62 10.36 -0.09
C PHE A 79 -12.08 10.05 -1.48
N VAL A 80 -11.77 8.78 -1.78
CA VAL A 80 -11.26 8.34 -3.09
C VAL A 80 -12.25 8.69 -4.20
N ARG A 81 -13.55 8.46 -4.01
CA ARG A 81 -14.59 8.84 -4.98
C ARG A 81 -14.62 10.35 -5.25
N MET A 82 -14.43 11.15 -4.20
CA MET A 82 -14.43 12.60 -4.33
C MET A 82 -13.20 13.11 -5.05
N GLU A 83 -12.05 12.52 -4.78
CA GLU A 83 -10.80 12.80 -5.49
C GLU A 83 -10.87 12.40 -6.97
N LEU A 84 -11.42 11.22 -7.29
CA LEU A 84 -11.68 10.82 -8.67
C LEU A 84 -12.57 11.83 -9.41
N ARG A 85 -13.65 12.30 -8.76
CA ARG A 85 -14.52 13.32 -9.35
C ARG A 85 -13.75 14.64 -9.59
N ARG A 86 -12.92 15.06 -8.63
CA ARG A 86 -12.11 16.28 -8.73
C ARG A 86 -11.10 16.18 -9.89
N CYS A 87 -10.36 15.09 -9.99
CA CYS A 87 -9.38 14.85 -11.05
C CYS A 87 -10.05 14.77 -12.42
N ASN A 88 -11.15 14.03 -12.55
CA ASN A 88 -11.92 13.94 -13.79
C ASN A 88 -12.46 15.31 -14.23
N ASN A 89 -12.91 16.15 -13.30
CA ASN A 89 -13.34 17.50 -13.62
C ASN A 89 -12.19 18.38 -14.11
N LYS A 90 -10.99 18.26 -13.53
CA LYS A 90 -9.79 18.97 -14.02
C LYS A 90 -9.44 18.53 -15.43
N VAL A 91 -9.38 17.23 -15.68
CA VAL A 91 -9.12 16.68 -17.03
C VAL A 91 -10.16 17.19 -18.03
N ARG A 92 -11.45 17.15 -17.70
CA ARG A 92 -12.53 17.66 -18.56
C ARG A 92 -12.43 19.15 -18.88
N LYS A 93 -11.93 19.98 -17.96
CA LYS A 93 -11.74 21.42 -18.20
C LYS A 93 -10.64 21.72 -19.21
N HIS A 94 -9.63 20.86 -19.28
CA HIS A 94 -8.50 21.01 -20.19
C HIS A 94 -8.66 20.19 -21.48
N LEU A 95 -9.67 19.32 -21.56
CA LEU A 95 -10.05 18.64 -22.80
C LEU A 95 -10.82 19.59 -23.71
N HIS A 96 -10.23 19.92 -24.85
CA HIS A 96 -10.91 20.67 -25.89
C HIS A 96 -12.02 19.83 -26.52
N LYS A 97 -13.26 20.33 -26.46
CA LYS A 97 -14.36 19.76 -27.24
C LYS A 97 -14.40 20.50 -28.58
N PRO A 98 -14.32 19.80 -29.73
CA PRO A 98 -14.58 20.45 -31.00
C PRO A 98 -16.04 20.94 -30.98
N ILE A 99 -16.23 22.26 -31.05
CA ILE A 99 -17.51 22.88 -31.36
C ILE A 99 -17.50 23.03 -32.88
N GLY A 100 -18.57 22.58 -33.56
CA GLY A 100 -18.66 22.63 -35.01
C GLY A 100 -18.32 24.04 -35.54
N THR A 101 -17.57 24.10 -36.63
CA THR A 101 -17.16 25.34 -37.27
C THR A 101 -18.38 26.12 -37.76
N TYR A 102 -18.69 27.25 -37.13
CA TYR A 102 -19.47 28.31 -37.76
C TYR A 102 -18.49 29.21 -38.51
N ILE A 103 -18.66 29.31 -39.83
CA ILE A 103 -17.87 30.20 -40.66
C ILE A 103 -18.56 31.57 -40.60
N ASN A 104 -17.93 32.52 -39.90
CA ASN A 104 -18.35 33.92 -39.92
C ASN A 104 -17.52 34.67 -40.98
N PHE A 105 -18.20 35.38 -41.87
CA PHE A 105 -17.57 36.23 -42.88
C PHE A 105 -17.60 37.69 -42.38
N ASP A 106 -16.76 38.00 -41.39
CA ASP A 106 -16.53 39.38 -40.92
C ASP A 106 -15.09 39.79 -41.24
N ASP A 107 -14.90 41.00 -41.79
CA ASP A 107 -13.61 41.53 -42.26
C ASP A 107 -12.69 42.02 -41.13
N GLU A 108 -13.13 41.96 -39.87
CA GLU A 108 -12.30 42.32 -38.73
C GLU A 108 -11.51 41.11 -38.24
N SER A 109 -10.17 41.17 -38.39
CA SER A 109 -9.25 40.15 -37.93
C SER A 109 -9.18 40.11 -36.39
N VAL A 110 -10.17 39.48 -35.76
CA VAL A 110 -10.09 39.12 -34.34
C VAL A 110 -9.15 37.93 -34.23
N GLN A 111 -8.05 38.08 -33.48
CA GLN A 111 -7.18 36.94 -33.15
C GLN A 111 -8.02 35.87 -32.43
N GLU A 112 -8.33 34.78 -33.11
CA GLU A 112 -8.87 33.59 -32.47
C GLU A 112 -7.87 33.11 -31.43
N ASN A 113 -8.32 32.92 -30.19
CA ASN A 113 -7.51 32.32 -29.13
C ASN A 113 -7.15 30.89 -29.54
N MET A 114 -6.02 30.72 -30.23
CA MET A 114 -5.55 29.41 -30.66
C MET A 114 -5.25 28.55 -29.44
N ILE A 115 -5.84 27.36 -29.44
CA ILE A 115 -5.68 26.37 -28.39
C ILE A 115 -4.25 25.81 -28.44
N ASP A 116 -3.53 25.91 -27.32
CA ASP A 116 -2.23 25.27 -27.15
C ASP A 116 -2.39 23.84 -26.60
N PHE A 117 -2.49 22.87 -27.51
CA PHE A 117 -2.68 21.46 -27.18
C PHE A 117 -1.56 20.91 -26.29
N ASN A 118 -0.32 21.37 -26.46
CA ASN A 118 0.82 20.88 -25.68
C ASN A 118 0.69 21.26 -24.21
N LYS A 119 0.38 22.53 -23.93
CA LYS A 119 0.13 23.00 -22.55
C LYS A 119 -1.06 22.29 -21.90
N SER A 120 -2.10 21.96 -22.66
CA SER A 120 -3.25 21.22 -22.14
C SER A 120 -2.87 19.79 -21.71
N MET A 121 -2.00 19.14 -22.48
CA MET A 121 -1.60 17.75 -22.26
C MET A 121 -0.63 17.59 -21.09
N ASP A 122 0.26 18.57 -20.88
CA ASP A 122 1.15 18.65 -19.72
C ASP A 122 0.37 18.69 -18.40
N ILE A 123 -0.80 19.31 -18.41
CA ILE A 123 -1.70 19.36 -17.24
C ILE A 123 -2.45 18.04 -17.10
N ILE A 124 -2.92 17.44 -18.19
CA ILE A 124 -3.77 16.23 -18.17
C ILE A 124 -3.00 14.98 -17.76
N ASN A 125 -1.77 14.81 -18.23
CA ASN A 125 -1.00 13.56 -18.07
C ASN A 125 -0.77 13.17 -16.59
N PRO A 126 -0.35 14.07 -15.69
CA PRO A 126 -0.21 13.75 -14.27
C PRO A 126 -1.53 13.31 -13.61
N TYR A 127 -2.66 13.90 -14.01
CA TYR A 127 -3.96 13.49 -13.47
C TYR A 127 -4.39 12.12 -13.97
N LYS A 128 -4.04 11.72 -15.20
CA LYS A 128 -4.35 10.37 -15.70
C LYS A 128 -3.66 9.28 -14.88
N GLU A 129 -2.36 9.43 -14.61
CA GLU A 129 -1.63 8.48 -13.77
C GLU A 129 -2.19 8.42 -12.34
N TYR A 130 -2.54 9.57 -11.79
CA TYR A 130 -3.12 9.64 -10.45
C TYR A 130 -4.54 9.04 -10.39
N ILE A 131 -5.36 9.22 -11.43
CA ILE A 131 -6.69 8.60 -11.56
C ILE A 131 -6.57 7.08 -11.54
N ASN A 132 -5.64 6.50 -12.31
CA ASN A 132 -5.44 5.04 -12.32
C ASN A 132 -5.13 4.50 -10.92
N LYS A 133 -4.25 5.18 -10.16
CA LYS A 133 -3.94 4.81 -8.77
C LYS A 133 -5.19 4.89 -7.86
N LEU A 134 -6.01 5.92 -8.03
CA LEU A 134 -7.25 6.08 -7.26
C LEU A 134 -8.29 5.02 -7.63
N GLU A 135 -8.37 4.57 -8.89
CA GLU A 135 -9.25 3.49 -9.33
C GLU A 135 -8.83 2.13 -8.74
N GLU A 136 -7.53 1.84 -8.74
CA GLU A 136 -6.97 0.66 -8.07
C GLU A 136 -7.31 0.66 -6.58
N GLN A 137 -7.09 1.78 -5.89
CA GLN A 137 -7.44 1.96 -4.48
C GLN A 137 -8.96 1.80 -4.24
N GLN A 138 -9.80 2.33 -5.12
CA GLN A 138 -11.25 2.17 -5.03
C GLN A 138 -11.65 0.68 -5.12
N ASN A 139 -11.03 -0.08 -6.03
CA ASN A 139 -11.29 -1.50 -6.19
C ASN A 139 -10.86 -2.29 -4.95
N GLU A 140 -9.67 -2.02 -4.41
CA GLU A 140 -9.18 -2.64 -3.18
C GLU A 140 -10.12 -2.39 -1.98
N LEU A 141 -10.53 -1.13 -1.77
CA LEU A 141 -11.43 -0.75 -0.68
C LEU A 141 -12.82 -1.39 -0.84
N THR A 142 -13.31 -1.49 -2.08
CA THR A 142 -14.59 -2.14 -2.38
C THR A 142 -14.52 -3.65 -2.10
N ASN A 143 -13.42 -4.30 -2.49
CA ASN A 143 -13.18 -5.71 -2.19
C ASN A 143 -13.08 -5.98 -0.68
N LYS A 144 -12.33 -5.14 0.04
CA LYS A 144 -12.27 -5.16 1.51
C LYS A 144 -13.68 -5.05 2.10
N LEU A 145 -14.50 -4.10 1.64
CA LEU A 145 -15.85 -3.91 2.15
C LEU A 145 -16.79 -5.09 1.85
N ASN A 146 -16.66 -5.72 0.68
CA ASN A 146 -17.43 -6.92 0.32
C ASN A 146 -17.03 -8.14 1.16
N SER A 147 -15.74 -8.32 1.44
CA SER A 147 -15.25 -9.40 2.31
C SER A 147 -15.75 -9.29 3.77
N ILE A 148 -16.12 -8.08 4.21
CA ILE A 148 -16.76 -7.87 5.52
C ILE A 148 -18.24 -8.25 5.47
N LYS A 149 -18.94 -8.02 4.35
CA LYS A 149 -20.36 -8.37 4.20
C LYS A 149 -20.62 -9.87 4.09
N ASN A 150 -19.64 -10.62 3.58
CA ASN A 150 -19.72 -12.07 3.36
C ASN A 150 -19.15 -12.90 4.53
N LYS A 151 -18.87 -12.26 5.68
CA LYS A 151 -18.50 -12.90 6.96
C LYS A 151 -19.61 -12.71 7.97
#